data_AF-A0A5R2N2C7-F1
#
_entry.id   AF-A0A5R2N2C7-F1
#
_cell.length_a   1.000
_cell.length_b   1.000
_cell.length_c   1.000
_cell.angle_alpha   90.00
_cell.angle_beta   90.00
_cell.angle_gamma   90.00
#
_symmetry.space_group_name_H-M   'P 1'
#
loop_
_entity.id
_entity.type
_entity.pdbx_description
1 polymer ?
#
loop_
_entity_poly.entity_id
_entity_poly.type
_entity_poly.pdbx_seq_one_letter_code
_entity_poly.pdbx_strand_id
1 'polypeptide(L)'
;MIGKIRIFLALGLVVAGSLVFVPLQILSMKTGWWPETVILKIWHRLIIRALGMRIHVKGTLSDKRPLLVASNHISWTDIMVLGSFADVKFIARADMEGWPLIGMLSKL
;
A
#
# COMPACT_ATOMS: atom_id res chain seq x y z
N MET A 1 9.16 15.95 -23.15
CA MET A 1 7.69 15.79 -23.29
C MET A 1 7.21 14.43 -22.78
N ILE A 2 7.84 13.32 -23.20
CA ILE A 2 7.49 11.94 -22.78
C ILE A 2 7.45 11.73 -21.25
N GLY A 3 8.41 12.30 -20.50
CA GLY A 3 8.43 12.17 -19.04
C GLY A 3 7.20 12.77 -18.34
N LYS A 4 6.72 13.92 -18.82
CA LYS A 4 5.51 14.58 -18.28
C LYS A 4 4.25 13.75 -18.55
N ILE A 5 4.14 13.18 -19.75
CA ILE A 5 3.04 12.28 -20.12
C ILE A 5 3.05 11.05 -19.22
N ARG A 6 4.20 10.41 -19.02
CA ARG A 6 4.33 9.24 -18.14
C ARG A 6 3.90 9.56 -16.71
N ILE A 7 4.33 10.69 -16.16
CA ILE A 7 3.93 11.13 -14.82
C ILE A 7 2.41 11.34 -14.74
N PHE A 8 1.83 12.01 -15.74
CA PHE A 8 0.39 12.26 -15.76
C PHE A 8 -0.43 10.96 -15.82
N LEU A 9 -0.02 10.02 -16.67
CA LEU A 9 -0.65 8.69 -16.76
C LEU A 9 -0.48 7.88 -15.47
N ALA A 10 0.70 7.93 -14.85
CA ALA A 10 0.96 7.25 -13.58
C ALA A 10 0.10 7.82 -12.46
N LEU A 11 0.00 9.15 -12.34
CA LEU A 11 -0.87 9.82 -11.37
C LEU A 11 -2.34 9.50 -11.63
N GLY A 12 -2.78 9.57 -12.88
CA GLY A 12 -4.14 9.21 -13.27
C GLY A 12 -4.49 7.77 -12.89
N LEU A 13 -3.58 6.82 -13.13
CA LEU A 13 -3.74 5.43 -12.74
C LEU A 13 -3.84 5.26 -11.22
N VAL A 14 -3.01 5.96 -10.44
CA VAL A 14 -3.05 5.91 -8.97
C VAL A 14 -4.35 6.48 -8.43
N VAL A 15 -4.82 7.61 -8.99
CA VAL A 15 -6.10 8.22 -8.58
C VAL A 15 -7.26 7.29 -8.93
N ALA A 16 -7.36 6.85 -10.18
CA ALA A 16 -8.42 5.95 -10.63
C ALA A 16 -8.42 4.63 -9.84
N GLY A 17 -7.23 4.04 -9.63
CA GLY A 17 -7.06 2.85 -8.81
C GLY A 17 -7.51 3.07 -7.37
N SER A 18 -7.15 4.20 -6.76
CA SER A 18 -7.54 4.52 -5.38
C SER A 18 -9.05 4.69 -5.24
N LEU A 19 -9.71 5.33 -6.22
CA LEU A 19 -11.18 5.46 -6.24
C LEU A 19 -11.91 4.11 -6.26
N VAL A 20 -11.27 3.06 -6.79
CA VAL A 20 -11.83 1.69 -6.81
C VAL A 20 -11.42 0.91 -5.57
N PHE A 21 -10.14 0.94 -5.20
CA PHE A 21 -9.63 0.07 -4.13
C PHE A 21 -9.96 0.56 -2.72
N VAL A 22 -10.09 1.88 -2.50
CA VAL A 22 -10.51 2.42 -1.18
C VAL A 22 -11.91 1.92 -0.78
N PRO A 23 -12.97 2.03 -1.60
CA PRO A 23 -14.28 1.51 -1.19
C PRO A 23 -14.29 -0.02 -1.05
N LEU A 24 -13.53 -0.75 -1.87
CA LEU A 24 -13.37 -2.19 -1.71
C LEU A 24 -12.65 -2.55 -0.40
N GLN A 25 -11.65 -1.77 0.02
CA GLN A 25 -10.97 -1.94 1.30
C GLN A 25 -11.94 -1.68 2.46
N ILE A 26 -12.70 -0.58 2.41
CA ILE A 26 -13.70 -0.26 3.42
C ILE A 26 -14.76 -1.38 3.50
N LEU A 27 -15.20 -1.92 2.36
CA LEU A 27 -16.15 -3.03 2.32
C LEU A 27 -15.53 -4.28 2.97
N SER A 28 -14.30 -4.64 2.59
CA SER A 28 -13.55 -5.76 3.18
C SER A 28 -13.50 -5.68 4.71
N MET A 29 -13.16 -4.51 5.25
CA MET A 29 -13.03 -4.30 6.70
C MET A 29 -14.37 -4.37 7.42
N LYS A 30 -15.46 -3.93 6.76
CA LYS A 30 -16.81 -3.94 7.36
C LYS A 30 -17.50 -5.29 7.29
N THR A 31 -17.27 -6.06 6.22
CA THR A 31 -18.00 -7.32 5.98
C THR A 31 -17.19 -8.58 6.24
N GLY A 32 -15.85 -8.48 6.22
CA GLY A 32 -14.96 -9.64 6.36
C GLY A 32 -15.01 -10.62 5.20
N TRP A 33 -15.57 -10.24 4.03
CA TRP A 33 -15.74 -11.14 2.87
C TRP A 33 -14.41 -11.66 2.30
N TRP A 34 -13.33 -10.92 2.49
CA TRP A 34 -11.97 -11.34 2.15
C TRP A 34 -10.96 -10.72 3.12
N PRO A 35 -9.72 -11.24 3.19
CA PRO A 35 -8.68 -10.62 4.01
C PRO A 35 -8.38 -9.21 3.50
N GLU A 36 -8.44 -8.24 4.39
CA GLU A 36 -8.21 -6.81 4.10
C GLU A 36 -6.81 -6.53 3.52
N THR A 37 -5.84 -7.43 3.73
CA THR A 37 -4.50 -7.31 3.14
C THR A 37 -4.48 -7.57 1.63
N VAL A 38 -5.50 -8.23 1.06
CA VAL A 38 -5.55 -8.55 -0.38
C VAL A 38 -5.67 -7.27 -1.21
N ILE A 39 -6.63 -6.41 -0.87
CA ILE A 39 -6.86 -5.15 -1.59
C ILE A 39 -5.69 -4.20 -1.40
N LEU A 40 -5.18 -4.09 -0.15
CA LEU A 40 -3.98 -3.31 0.15
C LEU A 40 -2.79 -3.77 -0.71
N LYS A 41 -2.52 -5.08 -0.77
CA LYS A 41 -1.39 -5.64 -1.55
C LYS A 41 -1.49 -5.30 -3.04
N ILE A 42 -2.70 -5.37 -3.61
CA ILE A 42 -2.95 -4.99 -5.01
C ILE A 42 -2.70 -3.49 -5.23
N TRP A 43 -3.21 -2.63 -4.34
CA TRP A 43 -3.01 -1.19 -4.42
C TRP A 43 -1.52 -0.80 -4.29
N HIS A 44 -0.79 -1.43 -3.36
CA HIS A 44 0.66 -1.23 -3.22
C HIS A 44 1.41 -1.63 -4.50
N ARG A 45 1.08 -2.78 -5.12
CA ARG A 45 1.66 -3.20 -6.41
C ARG A 45 1.36 -2.21 -7.53
N LEU A 46 0.17 -1.61 -7.56
CA LEU A 46 -0.18 -0.58 -8.53
C LEU A 46 0.73 0.64 -8.38
N ILE A 47 0.95 1.12 -7.15
CA ILE A 47 1.83 2.26 -6.88
C ILE A 47 3.28 1.96 -7.26
N ILE A 48 3.81 0.80 -6.86
CA ILE A 48 5.17 0.37 -7.21
C ILE A 48 5.37 0.38 -8.74
N ARG A 49 4.38 -0.12 -9.49
CA ARG A 49 4.42 -0.11 -10.97
C ARG A 49 4.32 1.30 -11.54
N ALA A 50 3.44 2.14 -11.00
CA ALA A 50 3.29 3.54 -11.42
C ALA A 50 4.58 4.36 -11.18
N LEU A 51 5.32 4.05 -10.11
CA LEU A 51 6.63 4.61 -9.80
C LEU A 51 7.76 4.02 -10.66
N GLY A 52 7.49 3.00 -11.49
CA GLY A 52 8.48 2.35 -12.34
C GLY A 52 9.47 1.47 -11.57
N MET A 53 9.12 1.04 -10.36
CA MET A 53 9.98 0.20 -9.53
C MET A 53 9.80 -1.29 -9.86
N ARG A 54 10.91 -2.04 -9.84
CA ARG A 54 10.93 -3.50 -9.95
C ARG A 54 11.46 -4.10 -8.64
N ILE A 55 10.59 -4.85 -7.96
CA ILE A 55 10.90 -5.45 -6.67
C ILE A 55 11.50 -6.84 -6.87
N HIS A 56 12.62 -7.11 -6.19
CA HIS A 56 13.23 -8.42 -6.13
C HIS A 56 13.31 -8.83 -4.66
N VAL A 57 12.65 -9.93 -4.31
CA VAL A 57 12.63 -10.48 -2.95
C VAL A 57 13.59 -11.67 -2.90
N LYS A 58 14.47 -11.69 -1.90
CA LYS A 58 15.36 -12.83 -1.61
C LYS A 58 14.95 -13.44 -0.27
N GLY A 59 14.77 -14.75 -0.24
CA GLY A 59 14.25 -15.48 0.91
C GLY A 59 12.71 -15.44 0.99
N THR A 60 12.17 -15.95 2.10
CA THR A 60 10.74 -16.07 2.35
C THR A 60 10.39 -15.53 3.73
N LEU A 61 9.26 -14.83 3.85
CA LEU A 61 8.71 -14.45 5.15
C LEU A 61 8.21 -15.68 5.89
N SER A 62 8.31 -15.65 7.23
CA SER A 62 7.74 -16.68 8.10
C SER A 62 6.22 -16.76 7.92
N ASP A 63 5.67 -17.97 7.96
CA ASP A 63 4.23 -18.27 7.95
C ASP A 63 3.63 -18.28 9.38
N LYS A 64 4.46 -18.40 10.41
CA LYS A 64 4.04 -18.38 11.83
C LYS A 64 3.43 -17.03 12.22
N ARG A 65 2.40 -17.03 13.07
CA ARG A 65 1.69 -15.83 13.55
C ARG A 65 1.52 -15.85 15.08
N PRO A 66 1.55 -14.69 15.77
CA PRO A 66 1.74 -13.33 15.22
C PRO A 66 3.16 -13.10 14.70
N LEU A 67 3.32 -12.23 13.69
CA LEU A 67 4.60 -11.91 13.07
C LEU A 67 4.83 -10.39 13.10
N LEU A 68 5.93 -9.95 13.69
CA LEU A 68 6.44 -8.59 13.58
C LEU A 68 7.55 -8.55 12.53
N VAL A 69 7.38 -7.72 11.50
CA VAL A 69 8.41 -7.49 10.48
C VAL A 69 9.17 -6.21 10.85
N ALA A 70 10.45 -6.36 11.18
CA ALA A 70 11.36 -5.24 11.40
C ALA A 70 12.27 -5.06 10.18
N SER A 71 12.40 -3.82 9.72
CA SER A 71 13.27 -3.43 8.61
C SER A 71 13.96 -2.12 8.94
N ASN A 72 15.11 -1.88 8.32
CA ASN A 72 15.63 -0.52 8.22
C ASN A 72 14.61 0.37 7.49
N HIS A 73 14.62 1.68 7.83
CA HIS A 73 13.77 2.68 7.19
C HIS A 73 14.63 3.63 6.37
N ILE A 74 14.40 3.69 5.06
CA ILE A 74 15.13 4.53 4.11
C ILE A 74 14.21 5.61 3.54
N SER A 75 12.94 5.27 3.29
CA SER A 75 12.05 6.15 2.53
C SER A 75 10.57 5.90 2.82
N TRP A 76 9.73 6.87 2.45
CA TRP A 76 8.27 6.67 2.43
C TRP A 76 7.83 5.53 1.51
N THR A 77 8.64 5.15 0.52
CA THR A 77 8.32 4.05 -0.41
C THR A 77 8.42 2.68 0.26
N ASP A 78 9.04 2.57 1.45
CA ASP A 78 9.22 1.30 2.16
C ASP A 78 7.88 0.62 2.47
N ILE A 79 6.86 1.42 2.79
CA ILE A 79 5.47 0.95 2.98
C ILE A 79 4.96 0.27 1.71
N MET A 80 5.07 0.95 0.57
CA MET A 80 4.63 0.45 -0.74
C MET A 80 5.38 -0.83 -1.14
N VAL A 81 6.68 -0.87 -0.88
CA VAL A 81 7.54 -2.02 -1.20
C VAL A 81 7.10 -3.22 -0.37
N LEU A 82 7.07 -3.10 0.96
CA LEU A 82 6.72 -4.19 1.86
C LEU A 82 5.29 -4.67 1.64
N GLY A 83 4.32 -3.75 1.58
CA GLY A 83 2.92 -4.11 1.37
C GLY A 83 2.63 -4.67 -0.02
N SER A 84 3.52 -4.51 -1.01
CA SER A 84 3.34 -5.13 -2.33
C SER A 84 3.52 -6.65 -2.35
N PHE A 85 4.20 -7.22 -1.36
CA PHE A 85 4.47 -8.67 -1.30
C PHE A 85 4.14 -9.32 0.04
N ALA A 86 4.14 -8.57 1.15
CA ALA A 86 3.84 -9.07 2.48
C ALA A 86 2.40 -8.76 2.90
N ASP A 87 1.79 -9.68 3.66
CA ASP A 87 0.51 -9.41 4.36
C ASP A 87 0.82 -8.72 5.68
N VAL A 88 0.93 -7.39 5.65
CA VAL A 88 1.36 -6.57 6.78
C VAL A 88 0.41 -5.40 7.01
N LYS A 89 0.33 -4.99 8.28
CA LYS A 89 -0.25 -3.70 8.69
C LYS A 89 0.88 -2.84 9.24
N PHE A 90 0.85 -1.55 8.93
CA PHE A 90 1.90 -0.61 9.34
C PHE A 90 1.49 0.12 10.62
N ILE A 91 2.47 0.42 11.45
CA ILE A 91 2.27 1.27 12.63
C ILE A 91 2.38 2.71 12.15
N ALA A 92 1.25 3.42 12.10
CA ALA A 92 1.22 4.83 11.79
C ALA A 92 1.60 5.67 13.02
N ARG A 93 2.20 6.83 12.79
CA ARG A 93 2.51 7.80 13.85
C ARG A 93 1.22 8.47 14.31
N ALA A 94 1.05 8.62 15.63
CA ALA A 94 -0.23 9.05 16.22
C ALA A 94 -0.68 10.45 15.77
N ASP A 95 0.24 11.37 15.49
CA ASP A 95 -0.04 12.71 14.97
C ASP A 95 -0.69 12.71 13.58
N MET A 96 -0.50 11.64 12.80
CA MET A 96 -1.08 11.52 11.45
C MET A 96 -2.60 11.34 11.48
N GLU A 97 -3.18 10.94 12.62
CA GLU A 97 -4.63 10.76 12.76
C GLU A 97 -5.41 12.06 12.49
N GLY A 98 -4.84 13.21 12.84
CA GLY A 98 -5.47 14.52 12.62
C GLY A 98 -5.31 15.07 11.20
N TRP A 99 -4.57 14.41 10.32
CA TRP A 99 -4.25 14.94 8.99
C TRP A 99 -5.41 14.70 8.01
N PRO A 100 -5.83 15.71 7.22
CA PRO A 100 -6.91 15.55 6.26
C PRO A 100 -6.55 14.48 5.23
N LEU A 101 -7.50 13.58 4.95
CA LEU A 101 -7.38 12.39 4.09
C LEU A 101 -6.41 11.32 4.61
N ILE A 102 -5.19 11.71 4.99
CA ILE A 102 -4.14 10.78 5.44
C ILE A 102 -4.54 10.08 6.75
N GLY A 103 -5.19 10.77 7.68
CA GLY A 103 -5.67 10.17 8.93
C GLY A 103 -6.79 9.13 8.73
N MET A 104 -7.55 9.24 7.64
CA MET A 104 -8.50 8.19 7.24
C MET A 104 -7.76 7.00 6.62
N LEU A 105 -6.81 7.27 5.73
CA LEU A 105 -6.04 6.23 5.05
C LEU A 105 -5.15 5.43 6.01
N SER A 106 -4.64 6.04 7.09
CA SER A 106 -3.84 5.35 8.09
C SER A 106 -4.62 4.35 8.95
N LYS A 107 -5.96 4.40 8.88
CA LYS A 107 -6.87 3.49 9.60
C LYS A 107 -7.39 2.36 8.72
N LEU A 108 -7.08 2.36 7.42
CA LEU A 108 -7.44 1.32 6.44
C LEU A 108 -6.40 0.19 6.41
#